data_AF-A0A7D9H4L6-F1
#
_entry.id   AF-A0A7D9H4L6-F1
#
_cell.length_a   1.000
_cell.length_b   1.000
_cell.length_c   1.000
_cell.angle_alpha   90.00
_cell.angle_beta   90.00
_cell.angle_gamma   90.00
#
_symmetry.space_group_name_H-M   'P 1'
#
loop_
_entity.id
_entity.type
_entity.pdbx_description
1 polymer ?
#
loop_
_entity_poly.entity_id
_entity_poly.type
_entity_poly.pdbx_seq_one_letter_code
_entity_poly.pdbx_strand_id
1 'polypeptide(L)'
;MAVWSQLNPSKPHVAYCVLSVFAALYSVCSSIVKENLYLGEAVLAAVYGLIVGPHCLKWFDPLSWLNNNKNLTLEISRILLCLDIFTVGVELPQKCMYHHFWSVISLMVPIMIMGWLVIGLFIWAIFPHMTFTYGLLISATITATDPVLAQAVVGQGKFGRKIPAHLRNLLCAESACNDGMAVPFIYLALNLVLHAGNSAEIAKDFICKAVLYECVFGVIVGTAIG
;
A
#
# COMPACT_ATOMS: atom_id res chain seq x y z
N MET A 1 0.80 -41.68 21.84
CA MET A 1 0.95 -40.22 22.05
C MET A 1 2.45 -39.94 21.99
N ALA A 2 2.95 -39.20 20.99
CA ALA A 2 4.39 -38.96 20.87
C ALA A 2 4.88 -38.14 22.08
N VAL A 3 5.98 -38.56 22.71
CA VAL A 3 6.56 -37.98 23.94
C VAL A 3 6.89 -36.49 23.82
N TRP A 4 7.06 -36.01 22.59
CA TRP A 4 7.50 -34.65 22.25
C TRP A 4 6.42 -33.83 21.54
N SER A 5 5.13 -34.06 21.80
CA SER A 5 4.04 -33.35 21.12
C SER A 5 4.06 -31.83 21.28
N GLN A 6 4.78 -31.32 22.29
CA GLN A 6 5.02 -29.89 22.54
C GLN A 6 6.00 -29.25 21.54
N LEU A 7 6.88 -30.05 20.92
CA LEU A 7 7.86 -29.61 19.92
C LEU A 7 7.29 -29.61 18.49
N ASN A 8 6.05 -30.05 18.29
CA ASN A 8 5.46 -30.05 16.96
C ASN A 8 5.32 -28.60 16.46
N PRO A 9 5.85 -28.29 15.27
CA PRO A 9 5.79 -26.94 14.73
C PRO A 9 4.32 -26.55 14.50
N SER A 10 3.91 -25.45 15.15
CA SER A 10 2.62 -24.83 14.90
C SER A 10 2.68 -24.04 13.59
N LYS A 11 1.52 -23.77 12.97
CA LYS A 11 1.47 -22.95 11.74
C LYS A 11 2.17 -21.58 11.92
N PRO A 12 2.02 -20.86 13.07
CA PRO A 12 2.79 -19.65 13.34
C PRO A 12 4.31 -19.86 13.40
N HIS A 13 4.81 -20.98 13.95
CA HIS A 13 6.25 -21.24 13.99
C HIS A 13 6.83 -21.37 12.58
N VAL A 14 6.11 -22.05 11.69
CA VAL A 14 6.48 -22.17 10.28
C VAL A 14 6.48 -20.79 9.62
N ALA A 15 5.49 -19.95 9.92
CA ALA A 15 5.40 -18.59 9.39
C ALA A 15 6.59 -17.71 9.75
N TYR A 16 6.98 -17.70 11.02
CA TYR A 16 8.14 -16.92 11.48
C TYR A 16 9.41 -17.41 10.81
N CYS A 17 9.61 -18.73 10.71
CA CYS A 17 10.77 -19.30 10.04
C CYS A 17 10.84 -18.89 8.57
N VAL A 18 9.73 -18.99 7.83
CA VAL A 18 9.62 -18.57 6.43
C VAL A 18 10.00 -17.09 6.25
N LEU A 19 9.41 -16.20 7.06
CA LEU A 19 9.69 -14.77 7.00
C LEU A 19 11.15 -14.46 7.35
N SER A 20 11.69 -15.09 8.40
CA SER A 20 13.09 -14.91 8.81
C SER A 20 14.09 -15.44 7.78
N VAL A 21 13.81 -16.58 7.16
CA VAL A 21 14.65 -17.15 6.09
C VAL A 21 14.66 -16.22 4.88
N PHE A 22 13.49 -15.70 4.48
CA PHE A 22 13.43 -14.70 3.41
C PHE A 22 14.25 -13.46 3.76
N ALA A 23 14.06 -12.88 4.95
CA ALA A 23 14.78 -11.69 5.37
C ALA A 23 16.30 -11.90 5.39
N ALA A 24 16.77 -13.04 5.90
CA ALA A 24 18.19 -13.37 5.95
C ALA A 24 18.78 -13.56 4.55
N LEU A 25 18.15 -14.37 3.70
CA LEU A 25 18.59 -14.60 2.32
C LEU A 25 18.58 -13.31 1.51
N TYR A 26 17.51 -12.52 1.64
CA TYR A 26 17.39 -11.24 0.97
C TYR A 26 18.48 -10.27 1.45
N SER A 27 18.71 -10.14 2.75
CA SER A 27 19.76 -9.26 3.29
C SER A 27 21.14 -9.58 2.71
N VAL A 28 21.52 -10.86 2.66
CA VAL A 28 22.81 -11.31 2.10
C VAL A 28 22.91 -11.06 0.59
N CYS A 29 21.84 -11.31 -0.15
CA CYS A 29 21.83 -11.19 -1.60
C CYS A 29 21.41 -9.80 -2.11
N SER A 30 20.98 -8.89 -1.23
CA SER A 30 20.34 -7.62 -1.58
C SER A 30 21.21 -6.77 -2.50
N SER A 31 22.51 -6.68 -2.21
CA SER A 31 23.47 -5.93 -3.04
C SER A 31 23.57 -6.50 -4.46
N ILE A 32 23.61 -7.83 -4.60
CA ILE A 32 23.69 -8.49 -5.91
C ILE A 32 22.41 -8.28 -6.71
N VAL A 33 21.26 -8.44 -6.06
CA VAL A 33 19.94 -8.23 -6.67
C VAL A 33 19.79 -6.79 -7.15
N LYS A 34 20.07 -5.82 -6.28
CA LYS A 34 19.90 -4.39 -6.59
C LYS A 34 20.89 -3.92 -7.65
N GLU A 35 22.12 -4.43 -7.65
CA GLU A 35 23.17 -3.96 -8.56
C GLU A 35 23.20 -4.66 -9.92
N ASN A 36 22.78 -5.93 -10.01
CA ASN A 36 22.86 -6.72 -11.24
C ASN A 36 21.50 -7.02 -11.88
N LEU A 37 20.47 -7.31 -11.08
CA LEU A 37 19.15 -7.69 -11.59
C LEU A 37 18.18 -6.52 -11.70
N TYR A 38 18.45 -5.41 -11.02
CA TYR A 38 17.60 -4.20 -11.00
C TYR A 38 16.14 -4.49 -10.58
N LEU A 39 15.90 -5.58 -9.85
CA LEU A 39 14.59 -5.96 -9.35
C LEU A 39 14.36 -5.33 -7.98
N GLY A 40 13.18 -4.74 -7.80
CA GLY A 40 12.72 -4.23 -6.51
C GLY A 40 12.43 -5.36 -5.52
N GLU A 41 12.55 -5.05 -4.22
CA GLU A 41 12.38 -6.03 -3.13
C GLU A 41 10.98 -6.66 -3.15
N ALA A 42 9.97 -5.85 -3.48
CA ALA A 42 8.56 -6.25 -3.53
C ALA A 42 8.29 -7.37 -4.56
N VAL A 43 8.94 -7.33 -5.73
CA VAL A 43 8.74 -8.36 -6.77
C VAL A 43 9.27 -9.71 -6.27
N LEU A 44 10.44 -9.70 -5.64
CA LEU A 44 11.02 -10.91 -5.06
C LEU A 44 10.21 -11.43 -3.87
N ALA A 45 9.74 -10.53 -3.00
CA ALA A 45 8.86 -10.87 -1.90
C ALA A 45 7.53 -11.49 -2.39
N ALA A 46 6.95 -10.96 -3.47
CA ALA A 46 5.73 -11.48 -4.07
C ALA A 46 5.95 -12.88 -4.67
N VAL A 47 7.04 -13.09 -5.42
CA VAL A 47 7.38 -14.41 -5.98
C VAL A 47 7.66 -15.41 -4.86
N TYR A 48 8.41 -15.02 -3.84
CA TYR A 48 8.65 -15.87 -2.67
C TYR A 48 7.34 -16.21 -1.95
N GLY A 49 6.47 -15.23 -1.73
CA GLY A 49 5.15 -15.41 -1.15
C GLY A 49 4.26 -16.35 -1.97
N LEU A 50 4.34 -16.31 -3.30
CA LEU A 50 3.62 -17.25 -4.17
C LEU A 50 4.13 -18.69 -4.02
N ILE A 51 5.45 -18.86 -3.95
CA ILE A 51 6.10 -20.18 -3.79
C ILE A 51 5.79 -20.78 -2.41
N VAL A 52 5.92 -20.00 -1.34
CA VAL A 52 5.69 -20.50 0.04
C VAL A 52 4.20 -20.51 0.40
N GLY A 53 3.41 -19.74 -0.34
CA GLY A 53 1.98 -19.56 -0.20
C GLY A 53 1.13 -20.80 -0.50
N PRO A 54 -0.20 -20.64 -0.50
CA PRO A 54 -1.14 -21.74 -0.65
C PRO A 54 -1.11 -22.41 -2.03
N HIS A 55 -0.53 -21.77 -3.05
CA HIS A 55 -0.50 -22.27 -4.41
C HIS A 55 0.57 -23.34 -4.67
N CYS A 56 1.72 -23.26 -4.01
CA CYS A 56 2.84 -24.18 -4.23
C CYS A 56 3.15 -25.02 -2.98
N LEU A 57 3.81 -24.45 -1.96
CA LEU A 57 4.29 -25.20 -0.79
C LEU A 57 3.26 -25.33 0.35
N LYS A 58 2.28 -24.41 0.43
CA LYS A 58 1.25 -24.35 1.49
C LYS A 58 1.82 -24.21 2.92
N TRP A 59 3.05 -23.72 3.06
CA TRP A 59 3.67 -23.51 4.38
C TRP A 59 3.17 -22.22 5.03
N PHE A 60 2.88 -21.21 4.22
CA PHE A 60 2.35 -19.93 4.66
C PHE A 60 0.97 -19.71 4.05
N ASP A 61 -0.09 -20.07 4.79
CA ASP A 61 -1.47 -19.91 4.32
C ASP A 61 -2.30 -19.10 5.32
N PRO A 62 -2.28 -17.75 5.21
CA PRO A 62 -3.01 -16.87 6.11
C PRO A 62 -4.52 -17.14 6.12
N LEU A 63 -5.07 -17.68 5.02
CA LEU A 63 -6.50 -17.96 4.90
C LEU A 63 -6.95 -19.14 5.75
N SER A 64 -6.07 -20.11 6.03
CA SER A 64 -6.38 -21.28 6.88
C SER A 64 -5.89 -21.17 8.32
N TRP A 65 -5.29 -20.04 8.70
CA TRP A 65 -4.80 -19.83 10.06
C TRP A 65 -5.91 -19.46 11.04
N LEU A 66 -7.00 -18.87 10.55
CA LEU A 66 -8.20 -18.66 11.34
C LEU A 66 -9.40 -19.36 10.71
N ASN A 67 -9.87 -20.41 11.37
CA ASN A 67 -11.23 -20.89 11.18
C ASN A 67 -12.19 -19.80 11.68
N ASN A 68 -12.68 -18.96 10.76
CA ASN A 68 -13.79 -17.99 10.86
C ASN A 68 -13.49 -16.47 10.98
N ASN A 69 -12.30 -15.97 11.33
CA ASN A 69 -12.05 -14.51 11.26
C ASN A 69 -10.98 -14.15 10.22
N LYS A 70 -11.42 -13.60 9.08
CA LYS A 70 -10.58 -13.02 8.02
C LYS A 70 -9.81 -11.75 8.47
N ASN A 71 -9.80 -11.43 9.75
CA ASN A 71 -9.38 -10.12 10.27
C ASN A 71 -7.89 -10.05 10.59
N LEU A 72 -7.18 -11.16 10.82
CA LEU A 72 -5.77 -11.08 11.25
C LEU A 72 -4.88 -10.44 10.17
N THR A 73 -5.00 -10.88 8.91
CA THR A 73 -4.25 -10.29 7.81
C THR A 73 -4.61 -8.83 7.61
N LEU A 74 -5.89 -8.47 7.74
CA LEU A 74 -6.35 -7.07 7.62
C LEU A 74 -5.75 -6.18 8.72
N GLU A 75 -5.76 -6.63 9.98
CA GLU A 75 -5.19 -5.87 11.09
C GLU A 75 -3.67 -5.75 10.98
N ILE A 76 -2.98 -6.82 10.56
CA ILE A 76 -1.53 -6.77 10.29
C ILE A 76 -1.24 -5.78 9.15
N SER A 77 -1.97 -5.85 8.04
CA SER A 77 -1.82 -4.90 6.93
C SER A 77 -2.08 -3.47 7.36
N ARG A 78 -3.07 -3.21 8.22
CA ARG A 78 -3.34 -1.87 8.76
C ARG A 78 -2.15 -1.33 9.56
N ILE A 79 -1.59 -2.16 10.44
CA ILE A 79 -0.43 -1.76 11.25
C ILE A 79 0.79 -1.49 10.34
N LEU A 80 1.04 -2.36 9.36
CA LEU A 80 2.15 -2.17 8.41
C LEU A 80 1.98 -0.88 7.60
N LEU A 81 0.79 -0.62 7.04
CA LEU A 81 0.51 0.63 6.32
C LEU A 81 0.74 1.86 7.20
N CYS A 82 0.32 1.84 8.47
CA CYS A 82 0.57 2.94 9.39
C CYS A 82 2.08 3.13 9.65
N LEU A 83 2.84 2.06 9.81
CA LEU A 83 4.30 2.12 10.02
C LEU A 83 5.03 2.63 8.79
N ASP A 84 4.63 2.20 7.60
CA ASP A 84 5.25 2.60 6.34
C ASP A 84 5.05 4.10 6.09
N ILE A 85 3.81 4.58 6.17
CA ILE A 85 3.49 6.01 5.98
C ILE A 85 4.18 6.86 7.05
N PHE A 86 4.20 6.40 8.31
CA PHE A 86 4.90 7.10 9.39
C PHE A 86 6.41 7.19 9.15
N THR A 87 7.03 6.09 8.72
CA THR A 87 8.48 6.04 8.46
C THR A 87 8.86 7.02 7.35
N VAL A 88 8.10 7.06 6.25
CA VAL A 88 8.33 8.03 5.17
C VAL A 88 8.13 9.46 5.67
N GLY A 89 7.12 9.71 6.50
CA GLY A 89 6.90 11.01 7.14
C GLY A 89 8.09 11.49 8.00
N VAL A 90 8.73 10.59 8.73
CA VAL A 90 9.90 10.90 9.58
C VAL A 90 11.18 11.10 8.75
N GLU A 91 11.34 10.36 7.65
CA GLU A 91 12.51 10.47 6.77
C GLU A 91 12.49 11.74 5.89
N LEU A 92 11.32 12.33 5.67
CA LEU A 92 11.14 13.51 4.82
C LEU A 92 11.67 14.80 5.47
N PRO A 93 12.57 15.55 4.82
CA PRO A 93 13.05 16.82 5.36
C PRO A 93 11.97 17.90 5.30
N GLN A 94 11.68 18.53 6.46
CA GLN A 94 10.60 19.51 6.65
C GLN A 94 10.55 20.64 5.59
N LYS A 95 11.68 21.05 5.02
CA LYS A 95 11.76 22.17 4.06
C LYS A 95 11.35 21.81 2.63
N CYS A 96 11.25 20.53 2.28
CA CYS A 96 10.94 20.09 0.92
C CYS A 96 9.48 20.35 0.55
N MET A 97 8.55 20.11 1.47
CA MET A 97 7.11 20.21 1.23
C MET A 97 6.66 21.67 1.02
N TYR A 98 7.22 22.61 1.78
CA TYR A 98 6.86 24.04 1.65
C TYR A 98 7.28 24.66 0.31
N HIS A 99 8.41 24.22 -0.25
CA HIS A 99 8.92 24.79 -1.50
C HIS A 99 8.16 24.27 -2.74
N HIS A 100 7.61 23.05 -2.67
CA HIS A 100 6.93 22.38 -3.78
C HIS A 100 5.45 22.10 -3.54
N PHE A 101 4.84 22.76 -2.55
CA PHE A 101 3.45 22.55 -2.14
C PHE A 101 2.45 22.58 -3.30
N TRP A 102 2.57 23.56 -4.21
CA TRP A 102 1.70 23.67 -5.38
C TRP A 102 1.88 22.52 -6.38
N SER A 103 3.10 22.05 -6.57
CA SER A 103 3.38 20.90 -7.43
C SER A 103 2.79 19.63 -6.84
N VAL A 104 2.95 19.42 -5.53
CA VAL A 104 2.38 18.27 -4.81
C VAL A 104 0.85 18.29 -4.90
N ILE A 105 0.19 19.41 -4.62
CA ILE A 105 -1.29 19.51 -4.74
C ILE A 105 -1.78 19.31 -6.17
N SER A 106 -1.11 19.95 -7.14
CA SER A 106 -1.47 19.82 -8.56
C SER A 106 -1.32 18.39 -9.06
N LEU A 107 -0.49 17.57 -8.42
CA LEU A 107 -0.36 16.17 -8.79
C LEU A 107 -1.30 15.26 -7.98
N MET A 108 -1.53 15.57 -6.73
CA MET A 108 -2.42 14.80 -5.87
C MET A 108 -3.90 14.96 -6.17
N VAL A 109 -4.35 16.12 -6.66
CA VAL A 109 -5.78 16.37 -6.84
C VAL A 109 -6.19 16.07 -8.29
N PRO A 110 -5.84 16.90 -9.29
CA PRO A 110 -6.36 16.69 -10.64
C PRO A 110 -5.74 15.46 -11.33
N ILE A 111 -4.44 15.18 -11.14
CA ILE A 111 -3.80 14.05 -11.81
C ILE A 111 -4.31 12.72 -11.23
N MET A 112 -4.43 12.59 -9.91
CA MET A 112 -5.03 11.39 -9.31
C MET A 112 -6.50 11.21 -9.70
N ILE A 113 -7.32 12.27 -9.70
CA ILE A 113 -8.74 12.17 -10.12
C ILE A 113 -8.81 11.68 -11.57
N MET A 114 -8.00 12.26 -12.47
CA MET A 114 -7.97 11.86 -13.87
C MET A 114 -7.48 10.41 -14.03
N GLY A 115 -6.41 10.03 -13.34
CA GLY A 115 -5.89 8.66 -13.34
C GLY A 115 -6.93 7.66 -12.84
N TRP A 116 -7.60 7.98 -11.73
CA TRP A 116 -8.65 7.15 -11.13
C TRP A 116 -9.82 6.90 -12.09
N LEU A 117 -10.30 7.95 -12.77
CA LEU A 117 -11.39 7.85 -13.74
C LEU A 117 -10.96 7.10 -15.00
N VAL A 118 -9.77 7.39 -15.53
CA VAL A 118 -9.25 6.74 -16.76
C VAL A 118 -9.01 5.25 -16.51
N ILE A 119 -8.34 4.88 -15.42
CA ILE A 119 -8.11 3.48 -15.05
C ILE A 119 -9.46 2.77 -14.79
N GLY A 120 -10.39 3.43 -14.09
CA GLY A 120 -11.72 2.88 -13.86
C GLY A 120 -12.49 2.60 -15.15
N LEU A 121 -12.36 3.49 -16.14
CA LEU A 121 -12.94 3.32 -17.47
C LEU A 121 -12.29 2.14 -18.23
N PHE A 122 -10.96 2.02 -18.18
CA PHE A 122 -10.26 0.89 -18.81
C PHE A 122 -10.66 -0.45 -18.17
N ILE A 123 -10.74 -0.53 -16.85
CA ILE A 123 -11.19 -1.73 -16.14
C ILE A 123 -12.61 -2.09 -16.56
N TRP A 124 -13.52 -1.12 -16.58
CA TRP A 124 -14.89 -1.33 -17.04
C TRP A 124 -14.94 -1.82 -18.51
N ALA A 125 -14.08 -1.30 -19.38
CA ALA A 125 -14.02 -1.72 -20.78
C ALA A 125 -13.44 -3.13 -20.97
N ILE A 126 -12.50 -3.55 -20.12
CA ILE A 126 -11.87 -4.89 -20.17
C ILE A 126 -12.79 -5.97 -19.61
N PHE A 127 -13.58 -5.67 -18.57
CA PHE A 127 -14.43 -6.63 -17.87
C PHE A 127 -15.93 -6.42 -18.19
N PRO A 128 -16.48 -7.08 -19.22
CA PRO A 128 -17.81 -6.79 -19.78
C PRO A 128 -19.00 -7.06 -18.84
N HIS A 129 -18.78 -7.76 -17.73
CA HIS A 129 -19.83 -8.08 -16.74
C HIS A 129 -19.78 -7.19 -15.49
N MET A 130 -18.87 -6.22 -15.44
CA MET A 130 -18.67 -5.39 -14.25
C MET A 130 -19.34 -4.02 -14.41
N THR A 131 -19.99 -3.51 -13.36
CA THR A 131 -20.49 -2.13 -13.38
C THR A 131 -19.33 -1.14 -13.25
N PHE A 132 -19.51 0.07 -13.78
CA PHE A 132 -18.50 1.12 -13.70
C PHE A 132 -18.10 1.45 -12.25
N THR A 133 -19.02 1.35 -11.29
CA THR A 133 -18.76 1.58 -9.86
C THR A 133 -17.76 0.60 -9.27
N TYR A 134 -17.81 -0.69 -9.63
CA TYR A 134 -16.77 -1.64 -9.25
C TYR A 134 -15.43 -1.30 -9.93
N GLY A 135 -15.47 -0.75 -11.16
CA GLY A 135 -14.28 -0.31 -11.89
C GLY A 135 -13.56 0.82 -11.16
N LEU A 136 -14.35 1.79 -10.67
CA LEU A 136 -13.89 2.87 -9.81
C LEU A 136 -13.33 2.36 -8.47
N LEU A 137 -13.92 1.32 -7.89
CA LEU A 137 -13.42 0.74 -6.63
C LEU A 137 -12.05 0.09 -6.82
N ILE A 138 -11.89 -0.69 -7.90
CA ILE A 138 -10.60 -1.31 -8.22
C ILE A 138 -9.58 -0.22 -8.58
N SER A 139 -9.95 0.76 -9.40
CA SER A 139 -9.02 1.84 -9.76
C SER A 139 -8.59 2.67 -8.56
N ALA A 140 -9.45 2.87 -7.55
CA ALA A 140 -9.09 3.57 -6.31
C ALA A 140 -7.91 2.87 -5.58
N THR A 141 -7.86 1.54 -5.60
CA THR A 141 -6.74 0.77 -5.01
C THR A 141 -5.44 0.82 -5.81
N ILE A 142 -5.53 1.18 -7.10
CA ILE A 142 -4.38 1.24 -8.02
C ILE A 142 -3.82 2.66 -8.12
N THR A 143 -4.64 3.68 -7.84
CA THR A 143 -4.27 5.10 -8.02
C THR A 143 -3.23 5.56 -6.99
N ALA A 144 -3.22 4.95 -5.80
CA ALA A 144 -2.20 5.19 -4.78
C ALA A 144 -0.83 4.66 -5.25
N THR A 145 0.19 5.52 -5.22
CA THR A 145 1.55 5.19 -5.66
C THR A 145 2.43 4.93 -4.46
N ASP A 146 2.99 3.73 -4.38
CA ASP A 146 3.77 3.30 -3.22
C ASP A 146 5.18 3.93 -3.16
N PRO A 147 5.52 4.65 -2.07
CA PRO A 147 6.86 5.20 -1.87
C PRO A 147 7.95 4.12 -1.84
N VAL A 148 7.67 2.91 -1.35
CA VAL A 148 8.65 1.81 -1.23
C VAL A 148 9.04 1.28 -2.60
N LEU A 149 8.07 1.06 -3.48
CA LEU A 149 8.32 0.66 -4.86
C LEU A 149 9.09 1.74 -5.64
N ALA A 150 8.71 3.00 -5.48
CA ALA A 150 9.41 4.12 -6.12
C ALA A 150 10.85 4.27 -5.60
N GLN A 151 11.06 4.14 -4.29
CA GLN A 151 12.38 4.17 -3.66
C GLN A 151 13.28 3.00 -4.08
N ALA A 152 12.73 1.83 -4.42
CA ALA A 152 13.52 0.73 -4.95
C ALA A 152 14.22 1.11 -6.28
N VAL A 153 13.60 1.97 -7.09
CA VAL A 153 14.15 2.45 -8.38
C VAL A 153 14.98 3.73 -8.21
N VAL A 154 14.52 4.67 -7.37
CA VAL A 154 15.11 6.00 -7.17
C VAL A 154 16.10 6.06 -5.99
N GLY A 155 16.27 4.95 -5.27
CA GLY A 155 17.06 4.85 -4.04
C GLY A 155 18.59 4.82 -4.22
N GLN A 156 19.31 4.28 -3.25
CA GLN A 156 20.78 4.38 -3.14
C GLN A 156 21.59 3.59 -4.20
N GLY A 157 20.93 2.91 -5.13
CA GLY A 157 21.56 2.13 -6.20
C GLY A 157 22.27 3.00 -7.26
N LYS A 158 22.91 2.35 -8.24
CA LYS A 158 23.69 3.03 -9.31
C LYS A 158 22.89 4.09 -10.08
N PHE A 159 21.56 3.95 -10.19
CA PHE A 159 20.69 4.91 -10.86
C PHE A 159 20.23 6.05 -9.94
N GLY A 160 19.78 5.77 -8.72
CA GLY A 160 19.33 6.86 -7.85
C GLY A 160 20.47 7.72 -7.29
N ARG A 161 21.75 7.29 -7.39
CA ARG A 161 22.91 8.19 -7.24
C ARG A 161 23.00 9.26 -8.34
N LYS A 162 22.40 9.03 -9.51
CA LYS A 162 22.32 10.01 -10.61
C LYS A 162 21.16 11.00 -10.43
N ILE A 163 20.20 10.68 -9.55
CA ILE A 163 19.03 11.51 -9.31
C ILE A 163 19.36 12.49 -8.16
N PRO A 164 19.21 13.81 -8.39
CA PRO A 164 19.40 14.81 -7.36
C PRO A 164 18.56 14.53 -6.10
N ALA A 165 19.15 14.77 -4.92
CA ALA A 165 18.49 14.48 -3.64
C ALA A 165 17.12 15.17 -3.48
N HIS A 166 16.96 16.40 -4.01
CA HIS A 166 15.68 17.10 -3.97
C HIS A 166 14.55 16.40 -4.74
N LEU A 167 14.84 15.78 -5.90
CA LEU A 167 13.83 15.04 -6.66
C LEU A 167 13.44 13.74 -5.95
N ARG A 168 14.39 13.04 -5.33
CA ARG A 168 14.07 11.86 -4.54
C ARG A 168 13.16 12.19 -3.37
N ASN A 169 13.47 13.25 -2.63
CA ASN A 169 12.65 13.69 -1.51
C ASN A 169 11.26 14.15 -1.97
N LEU A 170 11.17 14.83 -3.12
CA LEU A 170 9.89 15.23 -3.72
C LEU A 170 9.04 14.00 -4.10
N LEU A 171 9.63 13.00 -4.75
CA LEU A 171 8.93 11.77 -5.14
C LEU A 171 8.47 10.95 -3.93
N CYS A 172 9.28 10.89 -2.86
CA CYS A 172 8.88 10.26 -1.60
C CYS A 172 7.71 11.02 -0.94
N ALA A 173 7.76 12.35 -0.93
CA ALA A 173 6.69 13.18 -0.39
C ALA A 173 5.39 13.03 -1.19
N GLU A 174 5.48 13.07 -2.51
CA GLU A 174 4.38 12.83 -3.43
C GLU A 174 3.71 11.47 -3.16
N SER A 175 4.50 10.41 -3.07
CA SER A 175 3.99 9.05 -2.86
C SER A 175 3.33 8.89 -1.48
N ALA A 176 3.95 9.42 -0.41
CA ALA A 176 3.38 9.35 0.94
C ALA A 176 2.10 10.18 1.08
N CYS A 177 2.05 11.36 0.46
CA CYS A 177 0.82 12.14 0.47
C CYS A 177 -0.28 11.47 -0.37
N ASN A 178 0.07 10.81 -1.49
CA ASN A 178 -0.87 10.04 -2.30
C ASN A 178 -1.54 8.92 -1.49
N ASP A 179 -0.79 8.16 -0.69
CA ASP A 179 -1.35 7.11 0.18
C ASP A 179 -2.41 7.65 1.15
N GLY A 180 -2.20 8.83 1.73
CA GLY A 180 -3.21 9.50 2.57
C GLY A 180 -4.42 10.01 1.77
N MET A 181 -4.19 10.52 0.55
CA MET A 181 -5.23 11.02 -0.34
C MET A 181 -6.05 9.90 -0.99
N ALA A 182 -5.59 8.64 -0.97
CA ALA A 182 -6.32 7.50 -1.52
C ALA A 182 -7.62 7.20 -0.76
N VAL A 183 -7.67 7.52 0.54
CA VAL A 183 -8.82 7.28 1.43
C VAL A 183 -10.15 7.80 0.87
N PRO A 184 -10.29 9.09 0.49
CA PRO A 184 -11.53 9.60 -0.08
C PRO A 184 -11.94 8.90 -1.38
N PHE A 185 -11.00 8.49 -2.24
CA PHE A 185 -11.33 7.76 -3.47
C PHE A 185 -11.89 6.38 -3.17
N ILE A 186 -11.27 5.65 -2.24
CA ILE A 186 -11.72 4.31 -1.82
C ILE A 186 -13.10 4.41 -1.16
N TYR A 187 -13.29 5.33 -0.22
CA TYR A 187 -14.58 5.52 0.46
C TYR A 187 -15.69 5.95 -0.51
N LEU A 188 -15.40 6.86 -1.44
CA LEU A 188 -16.39 7.28 -2.43
C LEU A 188 -16.79 6.11 -3.33
N ALA A 189 -15.81 5.39 -3.88
CA ALA A 189 -16.07 4.23 -4.73
C ALA A 189 -16.84 3.12 -3.99
N LEU A 190 -16.47 2.87 -2.73
CA LEU A 190 -17.14 1.88 -1.89
C LEU A 190 -18.61 2.28 -1.60
N ASN A 191 -18.85 3.56 -1.28
CA ASN A 191 -20.21 4.06 -1.05
C ASN A 191 -21.06 4.06 -2.32
N LEU A 192 -20.47 4.32 -3.49
CA LEU A 192 -21.15 4.19 -4.78
C LEU A 192 -21.60 2.75 -5.05
N VAL A 193 -20.87 1.75 -4.54
CA VAL A 193 -21.24 0.33 -4.63
C VAL A 193 -22.30 -0.04 -3.59
N LEU A 194 -22.11 0.34 -2.31
CA LEU A 194 -22.97 -0.08 -1.21
C LEU A 194 -24.33 0.63 -1.18
N HIS A 195 -24.36 1.92 -1.52
CA HIS A 195 -25.55 2.78 -1.43
C HIS A 195 -26.07 3.19 -2.81
N ALA A 196 -25.92 2.32 -3.81
CA ALA A 196 -26.30 2.58 -5.19
C ALA A 196 -27.76 3.10 -5.28
N GLY A 197 -27.94 4.28 -5.90
CA GLY A 197 -29.23 4.94 -6.04
C GLY A 197 -29.62 5.92 -4.92
N ASN A 198 -28.85 6.01 -3.83
CA ASN A 198 -29.07 6.97 -2.75
C ASN A 198 -27.95 8.03 -2.70
N SER A 199 -28.06 9.04 -3.56
CA SER A 199 -27.04 10.11 -3.68
C SER A 199 -26.88 10.94 -2.39
N ALA A 200 -27.95 11.11 -1.61
CA ALA A 200 -27.91 11.86 -0.36
C ALA A 200 -27.04 11.16 0.69
N GLU A 201 -27.20 9.85 0.87
CA GLU A 201 -26.38 9.09 1.82
C GLU A 201 -24.92 9.00 1.36
N ILE A 202 -24.68 8.83 0.05
CA ILE A 202 -23.32 8.81 -0.51
C ILE A 202 -22.60 10.13 -0.26
N ALA A 203 -23.26 11.26 -0.54
CA ALA A 203 -22.67 12.59 -0.34
C ALA A 203 -22.39 12.87 1.15
N LYS A 204 -23.35 12.51 2.02
CA LYS A 204 -23.21 12.63 3.47
C LYS A 204 -22.04 11.80 3.99
N ASP A 205 -21.96 10.52 3.62
CA ASP A 205 -20.88 9.64 4.09
C ASP A 205 -19.52 10.07 3.53
N PHE A 206 -19.45 10.51 2.28
CA PHE A 206 -18.23 11.05 1.70
C PHE A 206 -17.74 12.30 2.44
N ILE A 207 -18.62 13.28 2.66
CA ILE A 207 -18.24 14.53 3.31
C ILE A 207 -17.93 14.30 4.79
N CYS A 208 -18.81 13.62 5.53
CA CYS A 208 -18.67 13.47 6.97
C CYS A 208 -17.59 12.45 7.35
N LYS A 209 -17.55 11.27 6.72
CA LYS A 209 -16.60 10.21 7.10
C LYS A 209 -15.27 10.40 6.38
N ALA A 210 -15.27 10.44 5.05
CA ALA A 210 -14.01 10.46 4.32
C ALA A 210 -13.28 11.82 4.43
N VAL A 211 -13.98 12.94 4.19
CA VAL A 211 -13.33 14.25 4.19
C VAL A 211 -13.14 14.79 5.59
N LEU A 212 -14.20 14.91 6.40
CA LEU A 212 -14.11 15.57 7.70
C LEU A 212 -13.43 14.69 8.77
N TYR A 213 -13.81 13.42 8.87
CA TYR A 213 -13.29 12.53 9.92
C TYR A 213 -11.94 11.91 9.56
N GLU A 214 -11.80 11.25 8.42
CA GLU A 214 -10.53 10.57 8.08
C GLU A 214 -9.45 11.58 7.66
N CYS A 215 -9.75 12.52 6.74
CA CYS A 215 -8.75 13.46 6.25
C CYS A 215 -8.53 14.66 7.18
N VAL A 216 -9.57 15.48 7.44
CA VAL A 216 -9.38 16.75 8.18
C VAL A 216 -9.02 16.50 9.65
N PHE A 217 -9.77 15.65 10.35
CA PHE A 217 -9.46 15.32 11.73
C PHE A 217 -8.15 14.53 11.85
N GLY A 218 -7.85 13.63 10.91
CA GLY A 218 -6.55 12.95 10.82
C GLY A 218 -5.38 13.94 10.69
N VAL A 219 -5.51 14.95 9.81
CA VAL A 219 -4.52 16.04 9.69
C VAL A 219 -4.39 16.78 11.02
N ILE A 220 -5.49 17.25 11.62
CA ILE A 220 -5.47 18.02 12.89
C ILE A 220 -4.75 17.25 14.01
N VAL A 221 -5.08 15.97 14.18
CA VAL A 221 -4.43 15.11 15.20
C VAL A 221 -2.96 14.90 14.86
N GLY A 222 -2.64 14.66 13.59
CA GLY A 222 -1.26 14.52 13.11
C GLY A 222 -0.41 15.75 13.42
N THR A 223 -0.90 16.97 13.11
CA THR A 223 -0.20 18.22 13.42
C THR A 223 -0.14 18.55 14.92
N ALA A 224 -1.03 17.98 15.73
CA ALA A 224 -1.01 18.20 17.18
C ALA A 224 0.01 17.30 17.90
N ILE A 225 0.28 16.10 17.36
CA ILE A 225 1.19 15.12 17.96
C ILE A 225 2.63 15.30 17.45
N GLY A 226 2.81 15.63 16.16
CA GLY A 226 4.12 15.81 15.52
C GLY A 226 4.61 17.24 15.51
#